data_AF-A0A843L6X7-F1
#
_entry.id   AF-A0A843L6X7-F1
#
_cell.length_a   1.000
_cell.length_b   1.000
_cell.length_c   1.000
_cell.angle_alpha   90.00
_cell.angle_beta   90.00
_cell.angle_gamma   90.00
#
_symmetry.space_group_name_H-M   'P 1'
#
loop_
_entity.id
_entity.type
_entity.pdbx_description
1 polymer ?
#
loop_
_entity_poly.entity_id
_entity_poly.type
_entity_poly.pdbx_seq_one_letter_code
_entity_poly.pdbx_strand_id
1 'polypeptide(L)'
;LYDQLPGEEILATLPGSAELIDCGKYGGNHTLEQHEIEALMVERVKEGKTVVRLKGGDPFLFGRGGEEMETLRAHGVPVEVVPGVTSAIAVPEMVGIPVTHRRYASTVTFITGHEDPAKPESALDWEVLSRLKGTLVILMGVKNLPKIAAALTAHGKDPATPVAVIERGLRPDQRVTVGTLADIADKARAAGVRPPAVIVIGGVVELYEGSGTT
;
A
#
# COMPACT_ATOMS: atom_id res chain seq x y z
N LEU A 1 11.74 2.65 16.07
CA LEU A 1 11.68 3.48 14.83
C LEU A 1 10.39 3.13 14.11
N TYR A 2 9.61 4.11 13.67
CA TYR A 2 8.29 3.87 13.06
C TYR A 2 8.00 4.81 11.88
N ASP A 3 7.13 4.35 10.98
CA ASP A 3 6.61 5.14 9.84
C ASP A 3 5.34 5.87 10.24
N GLN A 4 4.77 6.75 9.40
CA GLN A 4 3.49 7.40 9.71
C GLN A 4 2.27 6.46 9.70
N LEU A 5 2.42 5.23 9.21
CA LEU A 5 1.31 4.33 8.91
C LEU A 5 0.71 3.54 10.10
N PRO A 6 1.46 3.14 11.15
CA PRO A 6 0.92 2.38 12.30
C PRO A 6 -0.22 3.10 13.05
N GLY A 7 -0.32 4.42 12.95
CA GLY A 7 -1.38 5.21 13.58
C GLY A 7 -1.20 5.42 15.08
N GLU A 8 -1.90 6.42 15.62
CA GLU A 8 -1.75 6.85 17.02
C GLU A 8 -2.16 5.77 18.02
N GLU A 9 -3.18 4.97 17.69
CA GLU A 9 -3.68 3.90 18.57
C GLU A 9 -2.60 2.83 18.82
N ILE A 10 -1.87 2.40 17.79
CA ILE A 10 -0.77 1.43 17.96
C ILE A 10 0.37 2.07 18.74
N LEU A 11 0.75 3.32 18.41
CA LEU A 11 1.84 4.02 19.12
C LEU A 11 1.52 4.22 20.61
N ALA A 12 0.26 4.42 20.96
CA ALA A 12 -0.20 4.55 22.35
C ALA A 12 -0.08 3.24 23.14
N THR A 13 0.02 2.08 22.49
CA THR A 13 0.21 0.79 23.17
C THR A 13 1.68 0.49 23.49
N LEU A 14 2.61 1.29 22.96
CA LEU A 14 4.04 1.07 23.16
C LEU A 14 4.46 1.39 24.61
N PRO A 15 5.48 0.70 25.15
CA PRO A 15 5.97 0.96 26.50
C PRO A 15 6.43 2.42 26.66
N GLY A 16 6.02 3.10 27.74
CA GLY A 16 6.39 4.50 27.98
C GLY A 16 7.90 4.74 28.19
N SER A 17 8.68 3.69 28.44
CA SER A 17 10.14 3.74 28.52
C SER A 17 10.84 3.62 27.16
N ALA A 18 10.11 3.34 26.08
CA ALA A 18 10.68 3.19 24.75
C ALA A 18 10.94 4.56 24.11
N GLU A 19 12.12 4.73 23.52
CA GLU A 19 12.42 5.88 22.69
C GLU A 19 11.69 5.74 21.33
N LEU A 20 10.85 6.71 21.02
CA LEU A 20 10.07 6.75 19.78
C LEU A 20 10.74 7.67 18.76
N ILE A 21 11.07 7.12 17.60
CA ILE A 21 11.74 7.82 16.49
C ILE A 21 10.83 7.72 15.27
N ASP A 22 10.24 8.86 14.87
CA ASP A 22 9.43 9.01 13.65
C ASP A 22 10.36 9.16 12.44
N CYS A 23 10.44 8.12 11.60
CA CYS A 23 11.28 8.13 10.41
C CYS A 23 10.70 9.00 9.27
N GLY A 24 9.41 9.36 9.34
CA GLY A 24 8.75 10.19 8.34
C GLY A 24 8.91 11.70 8.56
N LYS A 25 9.36 12.15 9.75
CA LYS A 25 9.45 13.58 10.12
C LYS A 25 10.63 13.94 11.04
N TYR A 26 11.66 13.10 11.14
CA TYR A 26 12.72 13.30 12.13
C TYR A 26 13.46 14.64 11.98
N GLY A 27 13.54 15.43 13.06
CA GLY A 27 14.31 16.69 13.10
C GLY A 27 13.60 17.96 12.60
N GLY A 28 12.25 17.97 12.54
CA GLY A 28 11.49 19.22 12.45
C GLY A 28 11.12 19.71 11.05
N ASN A 29 11.45 18.96 9.98
CA ASN A 29 10.87 19.05 8.62
C ASN A 29 11.55 18.10 7.61
N HIS A 30 12.59 17.34 8.00
CA HIS A 30 13.30 16.43 7.12
C HIS A 30 12.71 15.01 7.22
N THR A 31 12.50 14.37 6.07
CA THR A 31 12.15 12.94 6.01
C THR A 31 13.47 12.17 5.94
N LEU A 32 13.67 11.15 6.77
CA LEU A 32 14.88 10.34 6.65
C LEU A 32 14.83 9.54 5.35
N GLU A 33 15.91 9.60 4.57
CA GLU A 33 16.12 8.69 3.47
C GLU A 33 16.33 7.26 4.01
N GLN A 34 16.06 6.26 3.18
CA GLN A 34 16.09 4.87 3.62
C GLN A 34 17.44 4.44 4.22
N HIS A 35 18.54 4.82 3.58
CA HIS A 35 19.88 4.49 4.05
C HIS A 35 20.19 5.14 5.42
N GLU A 36 19.59 6.29 5.73
CA GLU A 36 19.73 6.95 7.03
C GLU A 36 18.95 6.19 8.12
N ILE A 37 17.75 5.70 7.80
CA ILE A 37 16.97 4.84 8.70
C ILE A 37 17.75 3.57 9.04
N GLU A 38 18.32 2.94 8.02
CA GLU A 38 19.13 1.73 8.16
C GLU A 38 20.38 1.96 9.01
N ALA A 39 21.12 3.03 8.72
CA ALA A 39 22.30 3.42 9.50
C ALA A 39 21.93 3.67 10.98
N LEU A 40 20.81 4.36 11.22
CA LEU A 40 20.31 4.63 12.57
C LEU A 40 19.94 3.33 13.30
N MET A 41 19.30 2.36 12.63
CA MET A 41 19.01 1.07 13.26
C MET A 41 20.30 0.34 13.66
N VAL A 42 21.31 0.32 12.78
CA VAL A 42 22.63 -0.28 13.07
C VAL A 42 23.30 0.41 14.25
N GLU A 43 23.28 1.74 14.28
CA GLU A 43 23.83 2.55 15.37
C GLU A 43 23.16 2.19 16.71
N ARG A 44 21.83 2.20 16.78
CA ARG A 44 21.10 1.90 18.02
C ARG A 44 21.34 0.48 18.51
N VAL A 45 21.49 -0.49 17.61
CA VAL A 45 21.88 -1.85 18.01
C VAL A 45 23.31 -1.88 18.58
N LYS A 46 24.25 -1.15 17.99
CA LYS A 46 25.64 -1.06 18.48
C LYS A 46 25.75 -0.37 19.85
N GLU A 47 24.80 0.49 20.18
CA GLU A 47 24.64 1.05 21.54
C GLU A 47 24.09 0.03 22.56
N GLY A 48 23.79 -1.21 22.13
CA GLY A 48 23.23 -2.26 22.99
C GLY A 48 21.71 -2.18 23.16
N LYS A 49 21.00 -1.38 22.35
CA LYS A 49 19.53 -1.27 22.43
C LYS A 49 18.84 -2.41 21.70
N THR A 50 17.68 -2.82 22.21
CA THR A 50 16.71 -3.60 21.43
C THR A 50 15.97 -2.66 20.49
N VAL A 51 16.09 -2.88 19.18
CA VAL A 51 15.53 -1.99 18.16
C VAL A 51 14.32 -2.66 17.51
N VAL A 52 13.18 -1.97 17.54
CA VAL A 52 11.97 -2.35 16.81
C VAL A 52 11.76 -1.38 15.65
N ARG A 53 11.64 -1.94 14.44
CA ARG A 53 11.22 -1.23 13.23
C ARG A 53 9.73 -1.49 13.00
N LEU A 54 8.88 -0.58 13.48
CA LEU A 54 7.43 -0.68 13.36
C LEU A 54 6.97 -0.13 12.00
N LYS A 55 6.45 -1.00 11.16
CA LYS A 55 6.02 -0.69 9.78
C LYS A 55 4.52 -0.86 9.65
N GLY A 56 3.89 -0.04 8.80
CA GLY A 56 2.47 -0.20 8.49
C GLY A 56 2.22 -1.35 7.52
N GLY A 57 1.19 -2.15 7.78
CA GLY A 57 0.85 -3.30 6.94
C GLY A 57 1.85 -4.45 7.12
N ASP A 58 2.37 -4.98 6.01
CA ASP A 58 3.38 -6.04 6.02
C ASP A 58 4.77 -5.49 5.69
N PRO A 59 5.84 -5.86 6.43
CA PRO A 59 7.20 -5.36 6.19
C PRO A 59 7.73 -5.60 4.77
N PHE A 60 7.31 -6.68 4.10
CA PHE A 60 7.88 -7.15 2.84
C PHE A 60 7.03 -6.82 1.62
N LEU A 61 5.75 -6.48 1.78
CA LEU A 61 4.93 -6.00 0.67
C LEU A 61 5.05 -4.47 0.48
N PHE A 62 5.94 -4.05 -0.43
CA PHE A 62 6.25 -2.64 -0.72
C PHE A 62 6.68 -1.81 0.49
N GLY A 63 7.07 -2.46 1.58
CA GLY A 63 7.52 -1.82 2.81
C GLY A 63 9.03 -1.62 2.89
N ARG A 64 9.82 -2.12 1.94
CA ARG A 64 11.31 -2.10 1.96
C ARG A 64 11.96 -2.88 3.11
N GLY A 65 11.20 -3.71 3.84
CA GLY A 65 11.76 -4.50 4.93
C GLY A 65 12.85 -5.48 4.50
N GLY A 66 12.86 -5.90 3.23
CA GLY A 66 13.93 -6.71 2.66
C GLY A 66 15.27 -5.97 2.60
N GLU A 67 15.27 -4.72 2.13
CA GLU A 67 16.45 -3.84 2.09
C GLU A 67 16.96 -3.58 3.52
N GLU A 68 16.07 -3.22 4.44
CA GLU A 68 16.40 -2.98 5.85
C GLU A 68 17.07 -4.21 6.49
N MET A 69 16.52 -5.40 6.24
CA MET A 69 17.05 -6.65 6.75
C MET A 69 18.41 -7.00 6.13
N GLU A 70 18.60 -6.78 4.82
CA GLU A 70 19.87 -7.00 4.14
C GLU A 70 20.97 -6.12 4.75
N THR A 71 20.72 -4.82 4.92
CA THR A 71 21.67 -3.89 5.52
C THR A 71 22.03 -4.27 6.96
N LEU A 72 21.03 -4.64 7.79
CA LEU A 72 21.28 -5.08 9.17
C LEU A 72 22.13 -6.36 9.23
N ARG A 73 21.83 -7.35 8.39
CA ARG A 73 22.58 -8.61 8.32
C ARG A 73 24.02 -8.39 7.84
N ALA A 74 24.23 -7.48 6.88
CA ALA A 74 25.57 -7.10 6.42
C ALA A 74 26.44 -6.53 7.56
N HIS A 75 25.82 -5.96 8.60
CA HIS A 75 26.48 -5.46 9.81
C HIS A 75 26.53 -6.47 10.96
N GLY A 76 26.16 -7.74 10.72
CA GLY A 76 26.15 -8.79 11.74
C GLY A 76 25.04 -8.64 12.78
N VAL A 77 24.01 -7.84 12.50
CA VAL A 77 22.85 -7.68 13.40
C VAL A 77 21.86 -8.82 13.16
N PRO A 78 21.49 -9.62 14.18
CA PRO A 78 20.43 -10.60 14.05
C PRO A 78 19.07 -9.91 13.89
N VAL A 79 18.27 -10.36 12.93
CA VAL A 79 16.96 -9.78 12.62
C VAL A 79 15.89 -10.86 12.66
N GLU A 80 14.83 -10.59 13.42
CA GLU A 80 13.57 -11.31 13.38
C GLU A 80 12.54 -10.47 12.59
N VAL A 81 11.79 -11.12 11.70
CA VAL A 81 10.73 -10.47 10.93
C VAL A 81 9.39 -11.02 11.39
N VAL A 82 8.51 -10.12 11.85
CA VAL A 82 7.13 -10.46 12.23
C VAL A 82 6.22 -10.05 11.08
N PRO A 83 5.55 -11.01 10.39
CA PRO A 83 4.62 -10.69 9.31
C PRO A 83 3.45 -9.84 9.80
N GLY A 84 2.99 -8.94 8.93
CA GLY A 84 1.84 -8.09 9.21
C GLY A 84 0.66 -8.40 8.30
N VAL A 85 -0.52 -7.90 8.68
CA VAL A 85 -1.70 -7.98 7.80
C VAL A 85 -1.61 -6.86 6.78
N THR A 86 -1.41 -7.22 5.51
CA THR A 86 -1.28 -6.24 4.43
C THR A 86 -2.58 -5.53 4.10
N SER A 87 -2.50 -4.22 3.85
CA SER A 87 -3.64 -3.42 3.39
C SER A 87 -4.17 -3.90 2.04
N ALA A 88 -3.33 -4.54 1.21
CA ALA A 88 -3.73 -5.02 -0.10
C ALA A 88 -4.81 -6.12 -0.05
N ILE A 89 -4.98 -6.78 1.10
CA ILE A 89 -6.00 -7.81 1.33
C ILE A 89 -7.06 -7.29 2.30
N ALA A 90 -6.62 -6.82 3.48
CA ALA A 90 -7.54 -6.49 4.56
C ALA A 90 -8.43 -5.28 4.24
N VAL A 91 -7.92 -4.27 3.54
CA VAL A 91 -8.73 -3.06 3.27
C VAL A 91 -9.91 -3.36 2.31
N PRO A 92 -9.71 -4.05 1.17
CA PRO A 92 -10.82 -4.55 0.36
C PRO A 92 -11.78 -5.48 1.12
N GLU A 93 -11.24 -6.40 1.92
CA GLU A 93 -12.04 -7.36 2.68
C GLU A 93 -13.03 -6.68 3.63
N MET A 94 -12.59 -5.65 4.34
CA MET A 94 -13.42 -4.90 5.31
C MET A 94 -14.56 -4.10 4.70
N VAL A 95 -14.60 -3.99 3.37
CA VAL A 95 -15.74 -3.38 2.65
C VAL A 95 -16.50 -4.42 1.84
N GLY A 96 -16.22 -5.72 2.03
CA GLY A 96 -16.89 -6.80 1.32
C GLY A 96 -16.35 -7.07 -0.10
N ILE A 97 -15.16 -6.57 -0.44
CA ILE A 97 -14.51 -6.82 -1.73
C ILE A 97 -13.38 -7.85 -1.52
N PRO A 98 -13.60 -9.15 -1.78
CA PRO A 98 -12.54 -10.13 -1.67
C PRO A 98 -11.55 -9.97 -2.84
N VAL A 99 -10.24 -10.18 -2.59
CA VAL A 99 -9.24 -10.07 -3.66
C VAL A 99 -9.26 -11.25 -4.65
N THR A 100 -9.85 -12.37 -4.25
CA THR A 100 -10.13 -13.52 -5.11
C THR A 100 -11.57 -13.97 -4.92
N HIS A 101 -12.18 -14.54 -5.95
CA HIS A 101 -13.52 -15.11 -5.86
C HIS A 101 -13.73 -16.09 -7.01
N ARG A 102 -14.27 -17.28 -6.75
CA ARG A 102 -14.37 -18.38 -7.74
C ARG A 102 -15.07 -17.99 -9.06
N ARG A 103 -16.04 -17.07 -9.00
CA ARG A 103 -16.74 -16.53 -10.18
C ARG A 103 -15.97 -15.43 -10.93
N TYR A 104 -15.05 -14.73 -10.27
CA TYR A 104 -14.47 -13.48 -10.77
C TYR A 104 -12.96 -13.54 -11.00
N ALA A 105 -12.22 -14.11 -10.05
CA ALA A 105 -10.76 -14.09 -10.05
C ALA A 105 -10.16 -15.27 -9.28
N SER A 106 -9.36 -16.08 -9.98
CA SER A 106 -8.48 -17.11 -9.39
C SER A 106 -7.04 -16.62 -9.22
N THR A 107 -6.78 -15.38 -9.60
CA THR A 107 -5.46 -14.74 -9.65
C THR A 107 -5.60 -13.32 -9.11
N VAL A 108 -4.64 -12.93 -8.29
CA VAL A 108 -4.48 -11.57 -7.77
C VAL A 108 -3.07 -11.10 -8.08
N THR A 109 -2.93 -9.84 -8.49
CA THR A 109 -1.62 -9.21 -8.73
C THR A 109 -1.54 -7.94 -7.91
N PHE A 110 -0.56 -7.89 -7.01
CA PHE A 110 -0.23 -6.70 -6.23
C PHE A 110 0.83 -5.89 -6.96
N ILE A 111 0.56 -4.60 -7.20
CA ILE A 111 1.53 -3.67 -7.79
C ILE A 111 1.59 -2.36 -7.01
N THR A 112 2.72 -1.66 -7.15
CA THR A 112 2.83 -0.25 -6.73
C THR A 112 2.45 0.66 -7.90
N GLY A 113 1.58 1.62 -7.65
CA GLY A 113 1.21 2.68 -8.59
C GLY A 113 2.01 3.96 -8.38
N HIS A 114 3.09 3.92 -7.61
CA HIS A 114 3.93 5.10 -7.33
C HIS A 114 4.65 5.61 -8.59
N GLU A 115 5.00 4.70 -9.49
CA GLU A 115 5.62 5.05 -10.77
C GLU A 115 4.61 5.66 -11.73
N ASP A 116 5.09 6.63 -12.50
CA ASP A 116 4.33 7.24 -13.58
C ASP A 116 4.33 6.29 -14.79
N PRO A 117 3.16 5.77 -15.23
CA PRO A 117 3.07 4.86 -16.37
C PRO A 117 3.61 5.43 -17.68
N ALA A 118 3.75 6.76 -17.79
CA ALA A 118 4.26 7.44 -18.98
C ALA A 118 5.80 7.52 -19.04
N LYS A 119 6.53 7.00 -18.04
CA LYS A 119 8.00 6.96 -18.08
C LYS A 119 8.49 5.97 -19.14
N PRO A 120 9.59 6.29 -19.87
CA PRO A 120 10.15 5.40 -20.89
C PRO A 120 10.53 4.02 -20.36
N GLU A 121 10.93 3.94 -19.09
CA GLU A 121 11.25 2.72 -18.36
C GLU A 121 10.34 2.64 -17.14
N SER A 122 9.07 2.29 -17.32
CA SER A 122 8.24 1.86 -16.19
C SER A 122 8.69 0.45 -15.79
N ALA A 123 8.85 0.19 -14.50
CA ALA A 123 9.13 -1.16 -14.01
C ALA A 123 7.95 -2.13 -14.26
N LEU A 124 6.77 -1.60 -14.60
CA LEU A 124 5.56 -2.36 -14.86
C LEU A 124 5.25 -2.44 -16.36
N ASP A 125 5.02 -3.67 -16.83
CA ASP A 125 4.50 -3.93 -18.17
C ASP A 125 2.97 -3.78 -18.18
N TRP A 126 2.51 -2.60 -18.57
CA TRP A 126 1.08 -2.26 -18.63
C TRP A 126 0.31 -3.07 -19.68
N GLU A 127 0.99 -3.52 -20.74
CA GLU A 127 0.39 -4.39 -21.75
C GLU A 127 0.05 -5.75 -21.14
N VAL A 128 1.01 -6.37 -20.44
CA VAL A 128 0.78 -7.63 -19.73
C VAL A 128 -0.29 -7.47 -18.66
N LEU A 129 -0.21 -6.43 -17.82
CA LEU A 129 -1.19 -6.18 -16.75
C LEU A 129 -2.61 -5.99 -17.29
N SER A 130 -2.77 -5.34 -18.46
CA SER A 130 -4.09 -5.16 -19.08
C SER A 130 -4.75 -6.48 -19.47
N ARG A 131 -3.94 -7.47 -19.86
CA ARG A 131 -4.36 -8.79 -20.34
C ARG A 131 -4.54 -9.81 -19.23
N LEU A 132 -4.00 -9.55 -18.03
CA LEU A 132 -4.21 -10.42 -16.88
C LEU A 132 -5.71 -10.51 -16.55
N LYS A 133 -6.20 -11.75 -16.56
CA LYS A 133 -7.50 -12.09 -15.98
C LYS A 133 -7.32 -12.20 -14.48
N GLY A 134 -8.28 -11.69 -13.71
CA GLY A 134 -8.23 -11.68 -12.24
C GLY A 134 -8.35 -10.28 -11.66
N THR A 135 -7.88 -10.13 -10.43
CA THR A 135 -7.93 -8.88 -9.66
C THR A 135 -6.57 -8.20 -9.66
N LEU A 136 -6.53 -6.92 -10.03
CA LEU A 136 -5.36 -6.08 -9.79
C LEU A 136 -5.59 -5.27 -8.52
N VAL A 137 -4.64 -5.30 -7.59
CA VAL A 137 -4.66 -4.47 -6.39
C VAL A 137 -3.43 -3.56 -6.42
N ILE A 138 -3.68 -2.25 -6.40
CA ILE A 138 -2.65 -1.22 -6.57
C ILE A 138 -2.52 -0.43 -5.28
N LEU A 139 -1.32 -0.45 -4.72
CA LEU A 139 -0.92 0.39 -3.58
C LEU A 139 -0.22 1.64 -4.07
N MET A 140 -0.30 2.74 -3.32
CA MET A 140 0.38 4.01 -3.66
C MET A 140 -0.01 4.61 -5.04
N GLY A 141 -1.16 4.24 -5.59
CA GLY A 141 -1.57 4.61 -6.95
C GLY A 141 -2.43 5.87 -7.09
N VAL A 142 -2.89 6.48 -5.99
CA VAL A 142 -3.91 7.57 -6.03
C VAL A 142 -3.53 8.70 -6.98
N LYS A 143 -2.29 9.20 -6.90
CA LYS A 143 -1.80 10.31 -7.74
C LYS A 143 -1.79 9.93 -9.23
N ASN A 144 -1.48 8.67 -9.54
CA ASN A 144 -1.33 8.17 -10.90
C ASN A 144 -2.58 7.46 -11.42
N LEU A 145 -3.68 7.40 -10.65
CA LEU A 145 -4.92 6.71 -11.01
C LEU A 145 -5.42 7.06 -12.44
N PRO A 146 -5.45 8.33 -12.88
CA PRO A 146 -5.86 8.65 -14.26
C PRO A 146 -4.96 8.00 -15.32
N LYS A 147 -3.64 7.97 -15.07
CA LYS A 147 -2.66 7.40 -16.00
C LYS A 147 -2.73 5.88 -16.02
N ILE A 148 -2.90 5.26 -14.86
CA ILE A 148 -3.07 3.82 -14.70
C ILE A 148 -4.31 3.35 -15.46
N ALA A 149 -5.45 4.03 -15.27
CA ALA A 149 -6.69 3.68 -15.96
C ALA A 149 -6.57 3.84 -17.48
N ALA A 150 -5.94 4.94 -17.92
CA ALA A 150 -5.67 5.18 -19.34
C ALA A 150 -4.74 4.13 -19.95
N ALA A 151 -3.64 3.77 -19.28
CA ALA A 151 -2.69 2.77 -19.76
C ALA A 151 -3.35 1.39 -19.89
N LEU A 152 -4.07 0.92 -18.87
CA LEU A 152 -4.77 -0.36 -18.91
C LEU A 152 -5.79 -0.40 -20.07
N THR A 153 -6.54 0.68 -20.27
CA THR A 153 -7.53 0.79 -21.33
C THR A 153 -6.88 0.83 -22.72
N ALA A 154 -5.80 1.60 -22.88
CA ALA A 154 -5.05 1.72 -24.14
C ALA A 154 -4.46 0.38 -24.60
N HIS A 155 -4.10 -0.50 -23.66
CA HIS A 155 -3.60 -1.85 -23.95
C HIS A 155 -4.70 -2.92 -24.05
N GLY A 156 -5.98 -2.52 -24.01
CA GLY A 156 -7.11 -3.38 -24.35
C GLY A 156 -7.88 -3.95 -23.15
N LYS A 157 -7.65 -3.47 -21.93
CA LYS A 157 -8.54 -3.78 -20.81
C LYS A 157 -9.88 -3.07 -21.01
N ASP A 158 -10.98 -3.77 -20.75
CA ASP A 158 -12.34 -3.24 -20.96
C ASP A 158 -12.57 -1.96 -20.10
N PRO A 159 -12.91 -0.81 -20.71
CA PRO A 159 -13.22 0.43 -19.98
C PRO A 159 -14.34 0.26 -18.94
N ALA A 160 -15.24 -0.72 -19.12
CA ALA A 160 -16.31 -1.03 -18.18
C ALA A 160 -15.82 -1.84 -16.97
N THR A 161 -14.56 -2.28 -16.93
CA THR A 161 -14.02 -3.05 -15.80
C THR A 161 -14.24 -2.29 -14.49
N PRO A 162 -14.90 -2.90 -13.49
CA PRO A 162 -15.16 -2.28 -12.20
C PRO A 162 -13.88 -1.92 -11.44
N VAL A 163 -13.91 -0.77 -10.75
CA VAL A 163 -12.81 -0.27 -9.92
C VAL A 163 -13.35 0.26 -8.60
N ALA A 164 -12.72 -0.10 -7.49
CA ALA A 164 -12.92 0.50 -6.18
C ALA A 164 -11.64 1.19 -5.70
N VAL A 165 -11.79 2.37 -5.10
CA VAL A 165 -10.72 3.09 -4.39
C VAL A 165 -11.15 3.24 -2.94
N ILE A 166 -10.43 2.58 -2.04
CA ILE A 166 -10.76 2.52 -0.61
C ILE A 166 -9.70 3.31 0.14
N GLU A 167 -10.05 4.50 0.60
CA GLU A 167 -9.15 5.38 1.35
C GLU A 167 -9.34 5.24 2.86
N ARG A 168 -8.24 5.40 3.60
CA ARG A 168 -8.22 5.30 5.08
C ARG A 168 -8.87 4.00 5.57
N GLY A 169 -8.55 2.89 4.91
CA GLY A 169 -9.06 1.57 5.27
C GLY A 169 -8.85 1.24 6.75
N LEU A 170 -9.82 0.56 7.37
CA LEU A 170 -9.85 0.22 8.79
C LEU A 170 -9.86 1.42 9.77
N ARG A 171 -10.03 2.65 9.28
CA ARG A 171 -10.20 3.84 10.13
C ARG A 171 -11.66 4.27 10.21
N PRO A 172 -12.09 4.98 11.27
CA PRO A 172 -13.48 5.44 11.41
C PRO A 172 -13.98 6.31 10.26
N ASP A 173 -13.07 6.98 9.55
CA ASP A 173 -13.35 7.85 8.41
C ASP A 173 -13.04 7.20 7.05
N GLN A 174 -13.04 5.87 6.99
CA GLN A 174 -12.90 5.08 5.76
C GLN A 174 -13.95 5.51 4.71
N ARG A 175 -13.51 5.65 3.45
CA ARG A 175 -14.40 5.96 2.32
C ARG A 175 -14.11 5.05 1.13
N VAL A 176 -15.17 4.68 0.41
CA VAL A 176 -15.09 3.88 -0.81
C VAL A 176 -15.62 4.69 -1.97
N THR A 177 -14.84 4.80 -3.04
CA THR A 177 -15.26 5.36 -4.33
C THR A 177 -15.28 4.24 -5.36
N VAL A 178 -16.42 4.02 -6.02
CA VAL A 178 -16.58 2.96 -7.02
C VAL A 178 -16.93 3.53 -8.39
N GLY A 179 -16.40 2.92 -9.42
CA GLY A 179 -16.65 3.27 -10.81
C GLY A 179 -16.11 2.19 -11.74
N THR A 180 -15.77 2.59 -12.94
CA THR A 180 -15.14 1.74 -13.95
C THR A 180 -13.80 2.35 -14.37
N LEU A 181 -12.98 1.63 -15.13
CA LEU A 181 -11.76 2.19 -15.69
C LEU A 181 -12.02 3.48 -16.48
N ALA A 182 -13.19 3.59 -17.13
CA ALA A 182 -13.57 4.78 -17.90
C ALA A 182 -13.81 6.03 -17.04
N ASP A 183 -14.30 5.89 -15.79
CA ASP A 183 -14.80 7.05 -15.00
C ASP A 183 -14.17 7.21 -13.60
N ILE A 184 -13.43 6.21 -13.11
CA ILE A 184 -12.96 6.18 -11.72
C ILE A 184 -12.03 7.35 -11.39
N ALA A 185 -11.23 7.81 -12.36
CA ALA A 185 -10.33 8.92 -12.19
C ALA A 185 -11.08 10.23 -11.87
N ASP A 186 -12.17 10.49 -12.58
CA ASP A 186 -13.00 11.68 -12.38
C ASP A 186 -13.83 11.56 -11.11
N LYS A 187 -14.40 10.38 -10.83
CA LYS A 187 -15.10 10.11 -9.57
C LYS A 187 -14.19 10.29 -8.35
N ALA A 188 -12.97 9.77 -8.39
CA ALA A 188 -11.99 9.93 -7.31
C ALA A 188 -11.59 11.40 -7.13
N ARG A 189 -11.44 12.16 -8.23
CA ARG A 189 -11.19 13.61 -8.17
C ARG A 189 -12.36 14.36 -7.53
N ALA A 190 -13.59 14.09 -7.96
CA ALA A 190 -14.79 14.73 -7.43
C ALA A 190 -15.04 14.41 -5.95
N ALA A 191 -14.76 13.16 -5.54
CA ALA A 191 -14.83 12.73 -4.16
C ALA A 191 -13.65 13.24 -3.30
N GLY A 192 -12.63 13.85 -3.92
CA GLY A 192 -11.46 14.37 -3.23
C GLY A 192 -10.60 13.29 -2.58
N VAL A 193 -10.47 12.12 -3.22
CA VAL A 193 -9.71 10.97 -2.69
C VAL A 193 -8.26 11.36 -2.39
N ARG A 194 -7.76 10.95 -1.22
CA ARG A 194 -6.39 11.18 -0.78
C ARG A 194 -5.70 9.86 -0.37
N PRO A 195 -4.36 9.78 -0.50
CA PRO A 195 -3.61 8.72 0.17
C PRO A 195 -3.79 8.77 1.70
N PRO A 196 -3.66 7.63 2.41
CA PRO A 196 -3.45 6.28 1.87
C PRO A 196 -4.75 5.67 1.34
N ALA A 197 -4.67 5.00 0.18
CA ALA A 197 -5.79 4.26 -0.40
C ALA A 197 -5.33 3.01 -1.15
N VAL A 198 -6.21 2.02 -1.19
CA VAL A 198 -6.05 0.76 -1.95
C VAL A 198 -6.99 0.82 -3.15
N ILE A 199 -6.45 0.60 -4.35
CA ILE A 199 -7.24 0.54 -5.58
C ILE A 199 -7.40 -0.93 -5.97
N VAL A 200 -8.63 -1.38 -6.21
CA VAL A 200 -8.96 -2.73 -6.65
C VAL A 200 -9.62 -2.64 -8.02
N ILE A 201 -9.09 -3.36 -9.02
CA ILE A 201 -9.61 -3.40 -10.39
C ILE A 201 -9.97 -4.84 -10.73
N GLY A 202 -11.23 -5.09 -11.10
CA GLY A 202 -11.70 -6.40 -11.52
C GLY A 202 -13.11 -6.71 -11.04
N GLY A 203 -13.68 -7.81 -11.52
CA GLY A 203 -15.08 -8.18 -11.27
C GLY A 203 -15.42 -8.41 -9.79
N VAL A 204 -14.43 -8.67 -8.93
CA VAL A 204 -14.66 -8.79 -7.47
C VAL A 204 -15.27 -7.53 -6.85
N VAL A 205 -15.10 -6.37 -7.47
CA VAL A 205 -15.70 -5.10 -7.02
C VAL A 205 -17.22 -5.11 -7.14
N GLU A 206 -17.81 -5.95 -8.00
CA GLU A 206 -19.27 -6.10 -8.11
C GLU A 206 -19.91 -6.67 -6.83
N LEU A 207 -19.12 -7.28 -5.94
CA LEU A 207 -19.59 -7.79 -4.65
C LEU A 207 -19.76 -6.67 -3.60
N TYR A 208 -19.36 -5.44 -3.90
CA TYR A 208 -19.55 -4.30 -3.02
C TYR A 208 -21.01 -3.85 -2.98
N GLU A 209 -21.67 -3.96 -1.82
CA GLU A 209 -23.09 -3.64 -1.66
C GLU A 209 -23.38 -2.18 -1.21
N GLY A 210 -22.36 -1.32 -1.13
CA GLY A 210 -22.55 0.11 -0.83
C GLY A 210 -22.70 0.48 0.65
N SER A 211 -22.86 -0.50 1.55
CA SER A 211 -22.86 -0.32 3.01
C SER A 211 -21.53 -0.78 3.61
N GLY A 212 -20.60 0.16 3.81
CA GLY A 212 -19.34 -0.12 4.49
C GLY A 212 -19.53 -0.36 5.99
N THR A 213 -20.04 -1.53 6.37
CA THR A 213 -19.92 -2.17 7.68
C THR A 213 -20.35 -3.63 7.51
N THR A 214 -19.38 -4.54 7.45
CA THR A 214 -19.54 -5.91 7.97
C THR A 214 -19.24 -5.92 9.45
#